data_AF-A0A6C0D6S2-F1
#
_entry.id   AF-A0A6C0D6S2-F1
#
_cell.length_a   1.000
_cell.length_b   1.000
_cell.length_c   1.000
_cell.angle_alpha   90.00
_cell.angle_beta   90.00
_cell.angle_gamma   90.00
#
_symmetry.space_group_name_H-M   'P 1'
#
loop_
_entity.id
_entity.type
_entity.pdbx_description
1 polymer ?
#
loop_
_entity_poly.entity_id
_entity_poly.type
_entity_poly.pdbx_seq_one_letter_code
_entity_poly.pdbx_strand_id
1 'polypeptide(L)'
;MDINNIQKQISSWISQNQNKDISVPHIKIQVISDTCEGSETPVVGPGGVGVIPLDPPGPVSLYLWHTNPEYRAGNFLTRKNILRQFIVDLNGRFESELKGRQWNRKKAIEQLQEQDSSAVSPPLHTPELSKGISYVLGFQYMEVDEVHKKFFSYPEDLRTWSNEYPIYLVSIGCRSIYVKQNVEEARSFFKNWFFELEKTYKYQWCESSGTLKELKERYDSFHLVLPNKSKKEDYAAAVGKSETIRHINNEFNYITDIS
;
A
#
# COMPACT_ATOMS: atom_id res chain seq x y z
N MET A 1 -30.46 -32.00 2.82
CA MET A 1 -30.85 -31.06 1.75
C MET A 1 -30.22 -31.56 0.47
N ASP A 2 -31.03 -31.89 -0.54
CA ASP A 2 -30.58 -32.57 -1.75
C ASP A 2 -29.92 -31.58 -2.72
N ILE A 3 -28.62 -31.78 -2.99
CA ILE A 3 -27.78 -30.91 -3.84
C ILE A 3 -28.38 -30.71 -5.23
N ASN A 4 -29.08 -31.74 -5.75
CA ASN A 4 -29.75 -31.68 -7.05
C ASN A 4 -30.91 -30.67 -7.07
N ASN A 5 -31.56 -30.47 -5.93
CA ASN A 5 -32.69 -29.55 -5.81
C ASN A 5 -32.21 -28.10 -5.76
N ILE A 6 -31.06 -27.86 -5.11
CA ILE A 6 -30.40 -26.55 -5.08
C ILE A 6 -29.92 -26.15 -6.47
N GLN A 7 -29.29 -27.07 -7.22
CA GLN A 7 -28.85 -26.80 -8.58
C GLN A 7 -30.02 -26.44 -9.51
N LYS A 8 -31.15 -27.15 -9.43
CA LYS A 8 -32.36 -26.82 -10.20
C LYS A 8 -32.91 -25.43 -9.85
N GLN A 9 -32.93 -25.06 -8.57
CA GLN A 9 -33.39 -23.74 -8.13
C GLN A 9 -32.47 -22.63 -8.67
N ILE A 10 -31.16 -22.82 -8.61
CA ILE A 10 -30.18 -21.86 -9.14
C ILE A 10 -30.33 -21.70 -10.66
N SER A 11 -30.43 -22.80 -11.41
CA SER A 11 -30.63 -22.74 -12.87
C SER A 11 -31.95 -22.07 -13.25
N SER A 12 -33.03 -22.35 -12.52
CA SER A 12 -34.31 -21.67 -12.71
C SER A 12 -34.19 -20.17 -12.44
N TRP A 13 -33.51 -19.78 -11.37
CA TRP A 13 -33.32 -18.37 -11.01
C TRP A 13 -32.47 -17.62 -12.05
N ILE A 14 -31.37 -18.21 -12.54
CA ILE A 14 -30.55 -17.63 -13.61
C ILE A 14 -31.37 -17.46 -14.90
N SER A 15 -32.22 -18.43 -15.23
CA SER A 15 -33.04 -18.38 -16.46
C SER A 15 -34.12 -17.29 -16.42
N GLN A 16 -34.61 -16.95 -15.23
CA GLN A 16 -35.64 -15.93 -14.98
C GLN A 16 -35.06 -14.53 -14.75
N ASN A 17 -33.74 -14.41 -14.55
CA ASN A 17 -33.08 -13.13 -14.38
C ASN A 17 -33.08 -12.36 -15.71
N GLN A 18 -33.88 -11.29 -15.78
CA GLN A 18 -33.98 -10.43 -16.95
C GLN A 18 -32.67 -9.70 -17.29
N ASN A 19 -31.70 -9.69 -16.36
CA ASN A 19 -30.40 -9.06 -16.52
C ASN A 19 -29.27 -10.07 -16.82
N LYS A 20 -29.58 -11.35 -17.07
CA LYS A 20 -28.56 -12.41 -17.26
C LYS A 20 -27.58 -12.16 -18.41
N ASP A 21 -28.03 -11.43 -19.43
CA ASP A 21 -27.25 -11.09 -20.62
C ASP A 21 -26.85 -9.60 -20.65
N ILE A 22 -27.14 -8.86 -19.57
CA ILE A 22 -26.73 -7.46 -19.44
C ILE A 22 -25.30 -7.47 -18.90
N SER A 23 -24.34 -7.27 -19.81
CA SER A 23 -22.99 -6.86 -19.44
C SER A 23 -23.12 -5.54 -18.68
N VAL A 24 -22.87 -5.59 -17.37
CA VAL A 24 -22.68 -4.37 -16.58
C VAL A 24 -21.38 -3.76 -17.12
N PRO A 25 -21.42 -2.59 -17.77
CA PRO A 25 -20.18 -1.95 -18.20
C PRO A 25 -19.32 -1.72 -16.96
N HIS A 26 -18.01 -1.93 -17.09
CA HIS A 26 -17.06 -1.56 -16.04
C HIS A 26 -17.38 -0.15 -15.55
N ILE A 27 -17.57 0.01 -14.24
CA ILE A 27 -17.78 1.32 -13.63
C ILE A 27 -16.53 2.14 -13.98
N LYS A 28 -16.68 3.10 -14.89
CA LYS A 28 -15.70 4.16 -15.02
C LYS A 28 -15.69 4.87 -13.68
N ILE A 29 -14.57 4.79 -12.96
CA ILE A 29 -14.33 5.64 -11.79
C ILE A 29 -14.35 7.08 -12.31
N GLN A 30 -15.50 7.73 -12.17
CA GLN A 30 -15.65 9.16 -12.36
C GLN A 30 -15.61 9.78 -10.96
N VAL A 31 -14.61 10.61 -10.72
CA VAL A 31 -14.59 11.49 -9.56
C VAL A 31 -15.68 12.52 -9.84
N ILE A 32 -16.84 12.37 -9.20
CA ILE A 32 -17.91 13.38 -9.29
C ILE A 32 -17.73 14.28 -8.08
N SER A 33 -17.26 15.50 -8.34
CA SER A 33 -17.37 16.61 -7.40
C SER A 33 -18.80 17.14 -7.43
N ASP A 34 -19.40 17.37 -6.26
CA ASP A 34 -20.76 17.93 -6.10
C ASP A 34 -20.87 19.41 -6.49
N THR A 35 -19.82 19.99 -7.09
CA THR A 35 -19.81 21.36 -7.62
C THR A 35 -19.57 21.31 -9.13
N CYS A 36 -20.64 21.53 -9.90
CA CYS A 36 -20.77 21.75 -11.34
C CYS A 36 -19.49 21.86 -12.23
N GLU A 37 -19.60 21.19 -13.38
CA GLU A 37 -18.98 21.50 -14.68
C GLU A 37 -17.45 21.33 -14.84
N GLY A 38 -17.09 20.18 -15.42
CA GLY A 38 -15.83 20.00 -16.13
C GLY A 38 -15.60 18.53 -16.40
N SER A 39 -15.33 18.15 -17.64
CA SER A 39 -14.63 16.89 -17.92
C SER A 39 -13.22 17.02 -17.34
N GLU A 40 -13.09 16.83 -16.04
CA GLU A 40 -11.81 16.92 -15.36
C GLU A 40 -10.91 15.82 -15.91
N THR A 41 -9.80 16.22 -16.52
CA THR A 41 -8.66 15.33 -16.70
C THR A 41 -8.41 14.65 -15.37
N PRO A 42 -8.38 13.30 -15.30
CA PRO A 42 -8.17 12.61 -14.05
C PRO A 42 -6.89 13.14 -13.41
N VAL A 43 -6.94 13.49 -12.13
CA VAL A 43 -5.76 13.97 -11.41
C VAL A 43 -4.71 12.87 -11.49
N VAL A 44 -3.61 13.17 -12.18
CA VAL A 44 -2.49 12.26 -12.37
C VAL A 44 -1.50 12.50 -11.23
N GLY A 45 -1.39 11.51 -10.35
CA GLY A 45 -0.43 11.44 -9.27
C GLY A 45 0.96 10.95 -9.72
N PRO A 46 1.88 10.80 -8.77
CA PRO A 46 3.26 10.44 -9.03
C PRO A 46 3.40 9.11 -9.80
N GLY A 47 4.19 9.10 -10.86
CA GLY A 47 4.38 7.91 -11.70
C GLY A 47 3.22 7.60 -12.65
N GLY A 48 2.35 8.59 -12.95
CA GLY A 48 1.31 8.45 -13.98
C GLY A 48 0.05 7.71 -13.53
N VAL A 49 -0.17 7.59 -12.22
CA VAL A 49 -1.30 6.89 -11.59
C VAL A 49 -2.44 7.86 -11.29
N GLY A 50 -3.68 7.39 -11.24
CA GLY A 50 -4.82 8.20 -10.82
C GLY A 50 -4.83 8.44 -9.31
N VAL A 51 -5.42 9.56 -8.88
CA VAL A 51 -5.52 9.95 -7.46
C VAL A 51 -6.97 9.86 -6.99
N ILE A 52 -7.20 9.17 -5.86
CA ILE A 52 -8.48 9.09 -5.17
C ILE A 52 -8.33 9.65 -3.76
N PRO A 53 -9.01 10.74 -3.39
CA PRO A 53 -8.99 11.25 -2.02
C PRO A 53 -9.51 10.21 -1.02
N LEU A 54 -8.83 10.07 0.11
CA LEU A 54 -9.22 9.20 1.21
C LEU A 54 -9.75 10.04 2.37
N ASP A 55 -11.04 9.86 2.66
CA ASP A 55 -11.73 10.57 3.74
C ASP A 55 -12.59 9.60 4.57
N PRO A 56 -12.28 9.40 5.86
CA PRO A 56 -11.17 10.01 6.62
C PRO A 56 -9.79 9.50 6.18
N PRO A 57 -8.72 10.33 6.22
CA PRO A 57 -7.38 9.92 5.85
C PRO A 57 -6.73 9.08 6.96
N GLY A 58 -5.75 8.26 6.57
CA GLY A 58 -4.94 7.49 7.51
C GLY A 58 -4.74 6.03 7.10
N PRO A 59 -3.69 5.38 7.62
CA PRO A 59 -3.33 4.02 7.24
C PRO A 59 -4.38 2.94 7.62
N VAL A 60 -5.25 3.15 8.61
CA VAL A 60 -6.41 2.25 8.86
C VAL A 60 -7.50 2.43 7.81
N SER A 61 -7.81 3.67 7.47
CA SER A 61 -8.75 4.00 6.39
C SER A 61 -8.30 3.43 5.05
N LEU A 62 -6.99 3.41 4.78
CA LEU A 62 -6.42 2.79 3.59
C LEU A 62 -6.80 1.31 3.52
N TYR A 63 -6.53 0.58 4.59
CA TYR A 63 -6.86 -0.83 4.66
C TYR A 63 -8.36 -1.09 4.48
N LEU A 64 -9.21 -0.32 5.16
CA LEU A 64 -10.67 -0.44 5.06
C LEU A 64 -11.19 -0.11 3.67
N TRP A 65 -10.60 0.88 2.99
CA TRP A 65 -10.98 1.21 1.62
C TRP A 65 -10.75 0.02 0.68
N HIS A 66 -9.67 -0.73 0.85
CA HIS A 66 -9.39 -1.91 0.02
C HIS A 66 -10.17 -3.16 0.45
N THR A 67 -10.53 -3.31 1.72
CA THR A 67 -11.06 -4.58 2.25
C THR A 67 -12.53 -4.57 2.65
N ASN A 68 -13.13 -3.39 2.85
CA ASN A 68 -14.51 -3.25 3.29
C ASN A 68 -15.35 -2.49 2.24
N PRO A 69 -16.22 -3.19 1.47
CA PRO A 69 -17.07 -2.56 0.46
C PRO A 69 -18.01 -1.49 1.03
N GLU A 70 -18.54 -1.70 2.24
CA GLU A 70 -19.43 -0.73 2.91
C GLU A 70 -18.68 0.54 3.31
N TYR A 71 -17.41 0.40 3.71
CA TYR A 71 -16.54 1.54 3.96
C TYR A 71 -16.28 2.32 2.66
N ARG A 72 -15.92 1.61 1.60
CA ARG A 72 -15.61 2.20 0.29
C ARG A 72 -16.81 2.98 -0.28
N ALA A 73 -17.99 2.37 -0.30
CA ALA A 73 -19.22 2.95 -0.83
C ALA A 73 -19.96 3.88 0.15
N GLY A 74 -19.62 3.81 1.44
CA GLY A 74 -20.29 4.57 2.49
C GLY A 74 -20.06 6.07 2.41
N ASN A 75 -21.01 6.83 2.96
CA ASN A 75 -20.83 8.25 3.20
C ASN A 75 -19.88 8.49 4.41
N PHE A 76 -19.54 9.75 4.66
CA PHE A 76 -18.63 10.14 5.74
C PHE A 76 -19.02 9.57 7.12
N LEU A 77 -20.30 9.63 7.50
CA LEU A 77 -20.77 9.14 8.80
C LEU A 77 -20.63 7.62 8.91
N THR A 78 -21.00 6.88 7.85
CA THR A 78 -20.83 5.42 7.79
C THR A 78 -19.35 5.04 7.89
N ARG A 79 -18.48 5.69 7.11
CA ARG A 79 -17.03 5.46 7.17
C ARG A 79 -16.48 5.69 8.57
N LYS A 80 -16.85 6.80 9.20
CA LYS A 80 -16.39 7.14 10.55
C LYS A 80 -16.81 6.10 11.59
N ASN A 81 -18.03 5.57 11.48
CA ASN A 81 -18.53 4.53 12.39
C ASN A 81 -17.79 3.20 12.19
N ILE A 82 -17.58 2.79 10.94
CA ILE A 82 -16.82 1.57 10.62
C ILE A 82 -15.36 1.71 11.08
N LEU A 83 -14.72 2.85 10.81
CA LEU A 83 -13.36 3.15 11.23
C LEU A 83 -13.21 3.00 12.75
N ARG A 84 -14.11 3.62 13.52
CA ARG A 84 -14.14 3.56 14.98
C ARG A 84 -14.21 2.14 15.50
N GLN A 85 -15.16 1.36 14.97
CA GLN A 85 -15.31 -0.02 15.38
C GLN A 85 -14.05 -0.83 15.08
N PHE A 86 -13.49 -0.65 13.89
CA PHE A 86 -12.28 -1.35 13.47
C PHE A 86 -11.05 -0.95 14.31
N ILE A 87 -10.93 0.32 14.71
CA ILE A 87 -9.85 0.81 15.59
C ILE A 87 -9.90 0.10 16.95
N VAL A 88 -11.10 -0.09 17.52
CA VAL A 88 -11.27 -0.83 18.79
C VAL A 88 -10.80 -2.27 18.64
N ASP A 89 -11.22 -2.95 17.57
CA ASP A 89 -10.83 -4.34 17.30
C ASP A 89 -9.31 -4.46 17.06
N LEU A 90 -8.74 -3.52 16.30
CA LEU A 90 -7.32 -3.47 15.98
C LEU A 90 -6.46 -3.21 17.23
N ASN A 91 -6.94 -2.41 18.18
CA ASN A 91 -6.22 -2.17 19.43
C ASN A 91 -6.03 -3.48 20.22
N GLY A 92 -7.05 -4.34 20.28
CA GLY A 92 -6.95 -5.67 20.88
C GLY A 92 -5.91 -6.57 20.19
N ARG A 93 -5.81 -6.48 18.86
CA ARG A 93 -4.78 -7.19 18.07
C ARG A 93 -3.38 -6.63 18.29
N PHE A 94 -3.23 -5.32 18.39
CA PHE A 94 -1.94 -4.68 18.69
C PHE A 94 -1.39 -5.11 20.05
N GLU A 95 -2.26 -5.24 21.05
CA GLU A 95 -1.86 -5.72 22.38
C GLU A 95 -1.39 -7.18 22.38
N SER A 96 -1.97 -8.03 21.54
CA SER A 96 -1.66 -9.46 21.47
C SER A 96 -0.50 -9.80 20.52
N GLU A 97 -0.46 -9.17 19.34
CA GLU A 97 0.44 -9.51 18.23
C GLU A 97 1.75 -8.69 18.24
N LEU A 98 1.75 -7.45 18.76
CA LEU A 98 2.95 -6.58 18.82
C LEU A 98 3.74 -6.75 20.13
N LYS A 99 3.73 -7.95 20.73
CA LYS A 99 4.49 -8.24 21.96
C LYS A 99 5.97 -8.47 21.64
N GLY A 100 6.86 -7.73 22.30
CA GLY A 100 8.32 -7.92 22.22
C GLY A 100 9.10 -6.62 22.16
N ARG A 101 10.44 -6.72 22.03
CA ARG A 101 11.36 -5.57 22.04
C ARG A 101 11.48 -4.84 20.69
N GLN A 102 10.94 -5.39 19.61
CA GLN A 102 11.02 -4.78 18.26
C GLN A 102 10.00 -3.66 18.03
N TRP A 103 8.94 -3.57 18.84
CA TRP A 103 7.81 -2.69 18.57
C TRP A 103 7.70 -1.57 19.60
N ASN A 104 7.54 -0.33 19.14
CA ASN A 104 7.13 0.76 20.02
C ASN A 104 5.60 0.75 20.18
N ARG A 105 5.10 -0.30 20.84
CA ARG A 105 3.66 -0.56 20.98
C ARG A 105 2.89 0.62 21.55
N LYS A 106 3.46 1.29 22.56
CA LYS A 106 2.82 2.47 23.19
C LYS A 106 2.57 3.56 22.15
N LYS A 107 3.58 3.86 21.32
CA LYS A 107 3.49 4.88 20.28
C LYS A 107 2.56 4.47 19.13
N ALA A 108 2.55 3.19 18.76
CA ALA A 108 1.61 2.68 17.77
C ALA A 108 0.14 2.80 18.23
N ILE A 109 -0.15 2.51 19.51
CA ILE A 109 -1.47 2.67 20.11
C ILE A 109 -1.86 4.16 20.22
N GLU A 110 -0.95 5.03 20.65
CA GLU A 110 -1.17 6.49 20.65
C GLU A 110 -1.56 6.99 19.25
N GLN A 111 -0.76 6.62 18.23
CA GLN A 111 -1.04 7.01 16.84
C GLN A 111 -2.34 6.41 16.30
N LEU A 112 -2.72 5.20 16.75
CA LEU A 112 -4.01 4.59 16.40
C LEU A 112 -5.19 5.39 16.96
N GLN A 113 -5.09 5.84 18.23
CA GLN A 113 -6.12 6.66 18.87
C GLN A 113 -6.23 8.07 18.27
N GLU A 114 -5.11 8.61 17.78
CA GLU A 114 -5.07 9.88 17.04
C GLU A 114 -5.92 9.82 15.75
N GLN A 115 -6.06 8.65 15.11
CA GLN A 115 -6.92 8.51 13.92
C GLN A 115 -8.42 8.59 14.23
N ASP A 116 -8.86 8.08 15.38
CA ASP A 116 -10.26 8.19 15.79
C ASP A 116 -10.62 9.63 16.20
N SER A 117 -9.69 10.28 16.91
CA SER A 117 -9.91 11.60 17.50
C SER A 117 -9.70 12.77 16.53
N SER A 118 -9.00 12.59 15.42
CA SER A 118 -8.74 13.67 14.47
C SER A 118 -9.98 14.06 13.68
N ALA A 119 -10.73 15.04 14.18
CA ALA A 119 -11.89 15.60 13.50
C ALA A 119 -11.53 16.53 12.31
N VAL A 120 -10.24 16.91 12.13
CA VAL A 120 -9.84 17.98 11.17
C VAL A 120 -8.55 17.66 10.39
N SER A 121 -7.60 16.89 10.93
CA SER A 121 -6.49 16.29 10.16
C SER A 121 -5.67 15.37 11.06
N PRO A 122 -5.60 14.06 10.78
CA PRO A 122 -4.69 13.18 11.48
C PRO A 122 -3.22 13.58 11.20
N PRO A 123 -2.29 13.14 12.07
CA PRO A 123 -0.87 13.39 11.88
C PRO A 123 -0.41 12.90 10.50
N LEU A 124 0.36 13.74 9.81
CA LEU A 124 0.85 13.45 8.45
C LEU A 124 1.81 12.26 8.40
N HIS A 125 2.45 11.91 9.52
CA HIS A 125 3.46 10.86 9.56
C HIS A 125 3.29 10.02 10.82
N THR A 126 2.82 8.78 10.65
CA THR A 126 2.52 7.83 11.74
C THR A 126 3.30 6.52 11.58
N PRO A 127 4.65 6.56 11.54
CA PRO A 127 5.46 5.42 11.10
C PRO A 127 5.34 4.18 12.00
N GLU A 128 5.09 4.34 13.31
CA GLU A 128 4.91 3.19 14.20
C GLU A 128 3.57 2.50 13.96
N LEU A 129 2.51 3.29 13.72
CA LEU A 129 1.22 2.77 13.31
C LEU A 129 1.32 2.07 11.96
N SER A 130 1.93 2.71 10.96
CA SER A 130 2.14 2.16 9.62
C SER A 130 2.84 0.80 9.64
N LYS A 131 3.93 0.67 10.42
CA LYS A 131 4.63 -0.60 10.64
C LYS A 131 3.73 -1.64 11.30
N GLY A 132 3.06 -1.24 12.38
CA GLY A 132 2.19 -2.12 13.17
C GLY A 132 1.04 -2.67 12.34
N ILE A 133 0.33 -1.83 11.58
CA ILE A 133 -0.80 -2.31 10.77
C ILE A 133 -0.35 -3.14 9.58
N SER A 134 0.78 -2.81 8.94
CA SER A 134 1.27 -3.58 7.79
C SER A 134 1.57 -5.01 8.22
N TYR A 135 2.15 -5.16 9.42
CA TYR A 135 2.40 -6.45 10.05
C TYR A 135 1.11 -7.18 10.45
N VAL A 136 0.24 -6.54 11.24
CA VAL A 136 -0.97 -7.17 11.80
C VAL A 136 -2.01 -7.49 10.73
N LEU A 137 -2.19 -6.60 9.76
CA LEU A 137 -3.22 -6.72 8.72
C LEU A 137 -2.72 -7.38 7.43
N GLY A 138 -1.42 -7.67 7.33
CA GLY A 138 -0.86 -8.41 6.20
C GLY A 138 -0.98 -7.65 4.88
N PHE A 139 -0.45 -6.43 4.83
CA PHE A 139 -0.34 -5.68 3.59
C PHE A 139 0.93 -4.84 3.58
N GLN A 140 1.31 -4.37 2.40
CA GLN A 140 2.47 -3.53 2.18
C GLN A 140 2.01 -2.25 1.52
N TYR A 141 2.67 -1.12 1.80
CA TYR A 141 2.33 0.11 1.10
C TYR A 141 3.46 1.12 1.06
N MET A 142 3.39 2.06 0.10
CA MET A 142 4.31 3.18 -0.01
C MET A 142 3.61 4.52 0.14
N GLU A 143 4.18 5.39 0.97
CA GLU A 143 3.75 6.78 1.14
C GLU A 143 4.63 7.71 0.32
N VAL A 144 4.03 8.55 -0.52
CA VAL A 144 4.74 9.55 -1.33
C VAL A 144 4.54 10.94 -0.74
N ASP A 145 5.66 11.58 -0.41
CA ASP A 145 5.74 13.00 -0.06
C ASP A 145 6.03 13.81 -1.33
N GLU A 146 4.96 14.35 -1.91
CA GLU A 146 5.03 15.14 -3.13
C GLU A 146 5.73 16.49 -2.96
N VAL A 147 5.74 17.02 -1.72
CA VAL A 147 6.32 18.32 -1.36
C VAL A 147 7.84 18.19 -1.25
N HIS A 148 8.32 17.20 -0.50
CA HIS A 148 9.74 16.99 -0.29
C HIS A 148 10.39 16.07 -1.33
N LYS A 149 9.59 15.56 -2.28
CA LYS A 149 10.00 14.57 -3.30
C LYS A 149 10.70 13.38 -2.67
N LYS A 150 10.04 12.76 -1.68
CA LYS A 150 10.48 11.55 -0.98
C LYS A 150 9.40 10.50 -1.00
N PHE A 151 9.75 9.25 -0.82
CA PHE A 151 8.78 8.22 -0.51
C PHE A 151 9.30 7.24 0.52
N PHE A 152 8.35 6.66 1.27
CA PHE A 152 8.58 5.76 2.39
C PHE A 152 7.86 4.43 2.12
N SER A 153 8.41 3.34 2.62
CA SER A 153 7.87 1.99 2.51
C SER A 153 7.45 1.48 3.89
N TYR A 154 6.36 0.72 3.92
CA TYR A 154 5.93 -0.03 5.09
C TYR A 154 5.56 -1.46 4.67
N PRO A 155 6.26 -2.49 5.17
CA PRO A 155 7.50 -2.44 5.98
C PRO A 155 8.64 -1.63 5.34
N GLU A 156 9.52 -1.05 6.15
CA GLU A 156 10.62 -0.18 5.66
C GLU A 156 11.59 -0.94 4.73
N ASP A 157 11.92 -2.18 5.08
CA ASP A 157 12.82 -2.99 4.28
C ASP A 157 12.08 -3.71 3.13
N LEU A 158 12.20 -3.17 1.92
CA LEU A 158 11.62 -3.75 0.70
C LEU A 158 12.12 -5.17 0.41
N ARG A 159 13.26 -5.62 0.97
CA ARG A 159 13.71 -7.02 0.83
C ARG A 159 12.80 -8.01 1.55
N THR A 160 11.96 -7.53 2.45
CA THR A 160 10.96 -8.34 3.17
C THR A 160 9.60 -8.34 2.49
N TRP A 161 9.43 -7.52 1.44
CA TRP A 161 8.19 -7.47 0.70
C TRP A 161 8.03 -8.73 -0.14
N SER A 162 6.80 -9.18 -0.29
CA SER A 162 6.44 -10.33 -1.11
C SER A 162 5.20 -10.05 -1.92
N ASN A 163 5.10 -10.70 -3.08
CA ASN A 163 3.94 -10.70 -3.95
C ASN A 163 2.71 -11.39 -3.33
N GLU A 164 2.86 -12.10 -2.21
CA GLU A 164 1.75 -12.72 -1.48
C GLU A 164 0.78 -11.68 -0.90
N TYR A 165 1.30 -10.54 -0.45
CA TYR A 165 0.51 -9.48 0.17
C TYR A 165 0.22 -8.34 -0.81
N PRO A 166 -0.94 -7.67 -0.70
CA PRO A 166 -1.26 -6.55 -1.56
C PRO A 166 -0.32 -5.37 -1.30
N ILE A 167 -0.03 -4.62 -2.37
CA ILE A 167 0.78 -3.39 -2.30
C ILE A 167 -0.11 -2.20 -2.59
N TYR A 168 -0.17 -1.24 -1.67
CA TYR A 168 -0.90 0.02 -1.89
C TYR A 168 0.05 1.19 -2.05
N LEU A 169 -0.37 2.20 -2.82
CA LEU A 169 0.38 3.43 -3.05
C LEU A 169 -0.49 4.58 -2.57
N VAL A 170 0.08 5.47 -1.77
CA VAL A 170 -0.68 6.57 -1.17
C VAL A 170 0.15 7.83 -1.04
N SER A 171 -0.52 8.97 -0.90
CA SER A 171 0.12 10.21 -0.50
C SER A 171 0.54 10.16 0.98
N ILE A 172 1.45 11.05 1.39
CA ILE A 172 1.84 11.21 2.79
C ILE A 172 0.62 11.35 3.72
N GLY A 173 0.65 10.62 4.83
CA GLY A 173 -0.45 10.55 5.80
C GLY A 173 -1.68 9.78 5.29
N CYS A 174 -1.56 9.02 4.21
CA CYS A 174 -2.66 8.28 3.58
C CYS A 174 -3.87 9.19 3.29
N ARG A 175 -3.63 10.36 2.69
CA ARG A 175 -4.69 11.32 2.33
C ARG A 175 -5.31 11.04 0.97
N SER A 176 -4.60 10.30 0.13
CA SER A 176 -5.07 9.89 -1.17
C SER A 176 -4.46 8.55 -1.52
N ILE A 177 -5.22 7.75 -2.25
CA ILE A 177 -4.79 6.46 -2.81
C ILE A 177 -4.40 6.69 -4.27
N TYR A 178 -3.28 6.11 -4.66
CA TYR A 178 -2.79 6.11 -6.02
C TYR A 178 -3.13 4.77 -6.67
N VAL A 179 -3.93 4.82 -7.73
CA VAL A 179 -4.43 3.63 -8.42
C VAL A 179 -4.15 3.72 -9.92
N LYS A 180 -3.90 2.58 -10.55
CA LYS A 180 -3.89 2.49 -12.01
C LYS A 180 -5.29 2.08 -12.48
N GLN A 181 -5.70 2.52 -13.67
CA GLN A 181 -7.03 2.18 -14.19
C GLN A 181 -7.28 0.67 -14.11
N ASN A 182 -8.42 0.28 -13.52
CA ASN A 182 -8.85 -1.11 -13.31
C ASN A 182 -7.92 -1.97 -12.42
N VAL A 183 -6.99 -1.36 -11.67
CA VAL A 183 -6.09 -2.07 -10.76
C VAL A 183 -6.15 -1.41 -9.38
N GLU A 184 -6.69 -2.14 -8.40
CA GLU A 184 -6.85 -1.64 -7.03
C GLU A 184 -5.53 -1.67 -6.23
N GLU A 185 -4.50 -2.35 -6.71
CA GLU A 185 -3.22 -2.52 -6.02
C GLU A 185 -2.01 -2.46 -6.95
N ALA A 186 -0.84 -2.16 -6.41
CA ALA A 186 0.34 -1.87 -7.18
C ALA A 186 1.07 -3.07 -7.74
N ARG A 187 0.85 -4.29 -7.19
CA ARG A 187 1.69 -5.48 -7.45
C ARG A 187 2.08 -5.66 -8.93
N SER A 188 1.10 -5.59 -9.82
CA SER A 188 1.27 -5.77 -11.27
C SER A 188 2.15 -4.72 -11.97
N PHE A 189 2.32 -3.53 -11.39
CA PHE A 189 3.09 -2.43 -11.98
C PHE A 189 4.14 -1.84 -11.03
N PHE A 190 4.27 -2.40 -9.83
CA PHE A 190 5.05 -1.84 -8.72
C PHE A 190 6.50 -1.61 -9.11
N LYS A 191 7.14 -2.63 -9.70
CA LYS A 191 8.53 -2.56 -10.17
C LYS A 191 8.78 -1.36 -11.08
N ASN A 192 7.97 -1.24 -12.13
CA ASN A 192 8.13 -0.17 -13.11
C ASN A 192 7.84 1.20 -12.48
N TRP A 193 6.77 1.29 -11.71
CA TRP A 193 6.40 2.52 -11.01
C TRP A 193 7.48 2.97 -10.02
N PHE A 194 8.03 2.06 -9.23
CA PHE A 194 9.07 2.36 -8.24
C PHE A 194 10.34 2.93 -8.90
N PHE A 195 10.85 2.27 -9.95
CA PHE A 195 12.07 2.72 -10.62
C PHE A 195 11.86 3.99 -11.45
N GLU A 196 10.68 4.20 -12.04
CA GLU A 196 10.36 5.49 -12.68
C GLU A 196 10.26 6.62 -11.65
N LEU A 197 9.67 6.35 -10.48
CA LEU A 197 9.54 7.35 -9.43
C LEU A 197 10.90 7.71 -8.79
N GLU A 198 11.78 6.72 -8.54
CA GLU A 198 13.13 6.94 -7.95
C GLU A 198 14.02 7.85 -8.80
N LYS A 199 13.75 7.99 -10.11
CA LYS A 199 14.46 8.95 -10.97
C LYS A 199 14.22 10.41 -10.55
N THR A 200 13.10 10.70 -9.91
CA THR A 200 12.67 12.06 -9.56
C THR A 200 12.41 12.27 -8.07
N TYR A 201 12.25 11.19 -7.30
CA TYR A 201 12.01 11.21 -5.86
C TYR A 201 13.12 10.46 -5.12
N LYS A 202 13.41 10.90 -3.90
CA LYS A 202 14.42 10.28 -3.03
C LYS A 202 13.81 9.14 -2.23
N TYR A 203 14.44 7.96 -2.33
CA TYR A 203 14.18 6.82 -1.47
C TYR A 203 15.33 6.60 -0.48
N GLN A 204 14.99 6.32 0.78
CA GLN A 204 15.97 5.91 1.78
C GLN A 204 16.17 4.40 1.70
N TRP A 205 17.27 3.98 1.09
CA TRP A 205 17.65 2.57 1.00
C TRP A 205 18.01 2.01 2.38
N CYS A 206 17.51 0.82 2.70
CA CYS A 206 17.93 0.11 3.91
C CYS A 206 19.39 -0.31 3.78
N GLU A 207 20.16 -0.09 4.85
CA GLU A 207 21.54 -0.55 4.92
C GLU A 207 21.60 -2.05 5.22
N SER A 208 22.62 -2.72 4.68
CA SER A 208 22.91 -4.11 5.04
C SER A 208 23.75 -4.19 6.30
N SER A 209 23.32 -5.04 7.24
CA SER A 209 24.09 -5.38 8.44
C SER A 209 25.22 -6.36 8.09
N GLY A 210 26.30 -6.35 8.87
CA GLY A 210 27.42 -7.29 8.72
C GLY A 210 28.78 -6.68 9.05
N THR A 211 29.82 -7.49 8.94
CA THR A 211 31.22 -7.05 9.02
C THR A 211 31.69 -6.44 7.68
N LEU A 212 32.76 -5.63 7.68
CA LEU A 212 33.30 -5.05 6.44
C LEU A 212 33.70 -6.14 5.43
N LYS A 213 34.20 -7.28 5.91
CA LYS A 213 34.60 -8.42 5.07
C LYS A 213 33.38 -9.04 4.38
N GLU A 214 32.34 -9.36 5.13
CA GLU A 214 31.07 -9.90 4.59
C GLU A 214 30.40 -8.94 3.61
N LEU A 215 30.46 -7.63 3.88
CA LEU A 215 29.90 -6.62 3.00
C LEU A 215 30.68 -6.53 1.69
N LYS A 216 32.01 -6.63 1.72
CA LYS A 216 32.84 -6.68 0.50
C LYS A 216 32.55 -7.92 -0.33
N GLU A 217 32.52 -9.10 0.28
CA GLU A 217 32.22 -10.36 -0.42
C GLU A 217 30.84 -10.34 -1.09
N ARG A 218 29.83 -9.82 -0.40
CA ARG A 218 28.49 -9.62 -0.99
C ARG A 218 28.49 -8.56 -2.07
N TYR A 219 29.20 -7.45 -1.87
CA TYR A 219 29.30 -6.39 -2.86
C TYR A 219 29.92 -6.89 -4.17
N ASP A 220 30.97 -7.71 -4.09
CA ASP A 220 31.65 -8.29 -5.23
C ASP A 220 30.72 -9.18 -6.08
N SER A 221 29.71 -9.81 -5.46
CA SER A 221 28.69 -10.61 -6.16
C SER A 221 27.77 -9.79 -7.07
N PHE A 222 27.72 -8.47 -6.90
CA PHE A 222 26.94 -7.56 -7.74
C PHE A 222 27.76 -6.97 -8.90
N HIS A 223 29.07 -7.25 -8.97
CA HIS A 223 29.98 -6.73 -10.00
C HIS A 223 29.97 -5.19 -10.14
N LEU A 224 29.77 -4.48 -9.03
CA LEU A 224 29.77 -3.03 -8.97
C LEU A 224 31.15 -2.49 -8.55
N VAL A 225 31.42 -1.20 -8.79
CA VAL A 225 32.68 -0.54 -8.39
C VAL A 225 32.40 0.63 -7.44
N LEU A 226 32.98 0.58 -6.24
CA LEU A 226 33.02 1.70 -5.31
C LEU A 226 34.35 2.47 -5.44
N PRO A 227 34.39 3.76 -5.06
CA PRO A 227 35.63 4.54 -5.02
C PRO A 227 36.69 3.91 -4.09
N ASN A 228 37.97 4.07 -4.44
CA ASN A 228 39.07 3.64 -3.58
C ASN A 228 39.02 4.41 -2.24
N LYS A 229 39.06 3.68 -1.11
CA LYS A 229 38.91 4.13 0.30
C LYS A 229 37.48 4.26 0.86
N SER A 230 36.48 3.61 0.26
CA SER A 230 35.14 3.52 0.87
C SER A 230 35.15 2.91 2.27
N LYS A 231 34.35 3.51 3.17
CA LYS A 231 34.15 3.08 4.56
C LYS A 231 33.11 1.96 4.63
N LYS A 232 32.97 1.34 5.81
CA LYS A 232 32.01 0.24 6.02
C LYS A 232 30.58 0.67 5.69
N GLU A 233 30.21 1.89 6.04
CA GLU A 233 28.89 2.47 5.82
C GLU A 233 28.58 2.57 4.32
N ASP A 234 29.58 2.93 3.50
CA ASP A 234 29.43 2.99 2.04
C ASP A 234 29.12 1.60 1.45
N TYR A 235 29.81 0.56 1.93
CA TYR A 235 29.51 -0.82 1.53
C TYR A 235 28.15 -1.28 2.04
N ALA A 236 27.77 -0.95 3.27
CA ALA A 236 26.46 -1.30 3.84
C ALA A 236 25.31 -0.70 3.03
N ALA A 237 25.43 0.58 2.66
CA ALA A 237 24.45 1.26 1.82
C ALA A 237 24.43 0.69 0.39
N ALA A 238 25.59 0.46 -0.22
CA ALA A 238 25.67 -0.05 -1.59
C ALA A 238 25.14 -1.49 -1.72
N VAL A 239 25.49 -2.36 -0.78
CA VAL A 239 24.97 -3.74 -0.72
C VAL A 239 23.47 -3.71 -0.45
N GLY A 240 22.99 -2.91 0.52
CA GLY A 240 21.58 -2.80 0.84
C GLY A 240 20.73 -2.34 -0.36
N LYS A 241 21.19 -1.31 -1.09
CA LYS A 241 20.57 -0.87 -2.34
C LYS A 241 20.57 -1.99 -3.38
N SER A 242 21.70 -2.67 -3.59
CA SER A 242 21.85 -3.71 -4.62
C SER A 242 20.97 -4.94 -4.34
N GLU A 243 20.93 -5.40 -3.08
CA GLU A 243 20.06 -6.48 -2.63
C GLU A 243 18.59 -6.10 -2.80
N THR A 244 18.21 -4.88 -2.48
CA THR A 244 16.83 -4.38 -2.65
C THR A 244 16.43 -4.33 -4.12
N ILE A 245 17.29 -3.78 -4.99
CA ILE A 245 17.04 -3.73 -6.44
C ILE A 245 16.89 -5.14 -7.01
N ARG A 246 17.78 -6.07 -6.63
CA ARG A 246 17.69 -7.47 -7.04
C ARG A 246 16.39 -8.10 -6.56
N HIS A 247 16.00 -7.84 -5.31
CA HIS A 247 14.75 -8.35 -4.74
C HIS A 247 13.53 -7.86 -5.52
N ILE A 248 13.39 -6.55 -5.73
CA ILE A 248 12.27 -5.97 -6.50
C ILE A 248 12.23 -6.57 -7.91
N ASN A 249 13.39 -6.72 -8.54
CA ASN A 249 13.49 -7.33 -9.85
C ASN A 249 13.07 -8.80 -9.86
N ASN A 250 13.31 -9.57 -8.80
CA ASN A 250 12.97 -10.99 -8.79
C ASN A 250 11.51 -11.22 -8.36
N GLU A 251 11.07 -10.54 -7.31
CA GLU A 251 9.77 -10.75 -6.66
C GLU A 251 8.61 -10.15 -7.46
N PHE A 252 8.84 -9.01 -8.11
CA PHE A 252 7.81 -8.23 -8.81
C PHE A 252 8.02 -8.19 -10.33
N ASN A 253 8.57 -9.28 -10.89
CA ASN A 253 8.65 -9.51 -12.32
C ASN A 253 7.28 -9.92 -12.88
N TYR A 254 6.36 -8.96 -13.01
CA TYR A 254 5.19 -9.15 -13.84
C TYR A 254 5.57 -8.80 -15.28
N ILE A 255 5.57 -9.81 -16.14
CA ILE A 255 5.55 -9.60 -17.59
C ILE A 255 4.17 -9.01 -17.88
N THR A 256 4.13 -7.73 -18.26
CA THR A 256 2.95 -7.16 -18.90
C THR A 256 2.82 -7.79 -20.28
N ASP A 257 2.32 -9.02 -20.34
CA ASP A 257 1.69 -9.54 -21.55
C ASP A 257 0.33 -8.85 -21.65
N ILE A 258 0.33 -7.65 -22.21
CA ILE A 258 -0.87 -7.03 -22.75
C ILE A 258 -0.67 -7.00 -24.27
N SER A 259 -1.09 -8.10 -24.90
CA SER A 259 -1.47 -8.17 -26.31
C SER A 259 -2.81 -7.48 -26.53
#